data_AF-A0A2G5XHR3-F1
#
_entry.id   AF-A0A2G5XHR3-F1
#
_cell.length_a   1.000
_cell.length_b   1.000
_cell.length_c   1.000
_cell.angle_alpha   90.00
_cell.angle_beta   90.00
_cell.angle_gamma   90.00
#
_symmetry.space_group_name_H-M   'P 1'
#
loop_
_entity.id
_entity.type
_entity.pdbx_description
1 polymer ?
#
loop_
_entity_poly.entity_id
_entity_poly.type
_entity_poly.pdbx_seq_one_letter_code
_entity_poly.pdbx_strand_id
1 'polypeptide(L)' 'MWDIWLWPMVFVSAIMLWIGLAGVRKTSRSFQLNEKNKIPDIAAEHPYAMNPLLWIIIVASVFIIFIIFYYWASFY' A
#
# COMPACT_ATOMS: atom_id res chain seq x y z
N MET A 1 -11.22 15.38 -20.64
CA MET A 1 -11.65 13.98 -20.43
C MET A 1 -10.61 13.20 -19.62
N TRP A 2 -9.32 13.41 -19.86
CA TRP A 2 -8.23 12.77 -19.11
C TRP A 2 -7.98 13.38 -17.72
N ASP A 3 -8.41 14.63 -17.49
CA ASP A 3 -8.09 15.36 -16.26
C ASP A 3 -8.86 14.92 -15.01
N ILE A 4 -10.01 14.23 -15.18
CA ILE A 4 -10.85 13.82 -14.04
C ILE A 4 -10.16 12.78 -13.14
N TRP A 5 -9.28 11.97 -13.73
CA TRP A 5 -8.51 10.95 -13.02
C TRP A 5 -7.12 11.41 -12.58
N LEU A 6 -6.67 12.58 -13.02
CA LEU A 6 -5.35 13.11 -12.68
C LEU A 6 -5.22 13.31 -11.16
N TRP A 7 -6.19 13.99 -10.54
CA TRP A 7 -6.19 14.22 -9.09
C TRP A 7 -6.34 12.92 -8.27
N PRO A 8 -7.28 12.01 -8.59
CA PRO A 8 -7.34 10.70 -7.95
C PRO A 8 -6.06 9.88 -8.08
N MET A 9 -5.42 9.85 -9.26
CA MET A 9 -4.14 9.15 -9.46
C MET A 9 -3.02 9.74 -8.60
N VAL A 10 -2.93 11.07 -8.54
CA VAL A 10 -1.93 11.75 -7.70
C VAL A 10 -2.14 11.39 -6.22
N PHE A 11 -3.39 11.40 -5.76
CA PHE A 11 -3.73 11.04 -4.38
C PHE A 11 -3.38 9.59 -4.05
N VAL A 12 -3.76 8.64 -4.92
CA VAL A 12 -3.45 7.21 -4.73
C VAL A 12 -1.95 6.96 -4.77
N SER A 13 -1.22 7.62 -5.66
CA SER A 13 0.24 7.53 -5.73
C SER A 13 0.90 8.05 -4.47
N ALA A 14 0.40 9.16 -3.90
CA ALA A 14 0.88 9.70 -2.63
C ALA A 14 0.65 8.71 -1.47
N ILE A 15 -0.50 8.04 -1.42
CA ILE A 15 -0.80 7.00 -0.43
C ILE A 15 0.16 5.82 -0.59
N MET A 16 0.39 5.34 -1.81
CA MET A 16 1.31 4.22 -2.07
C MET A 16 2.74 4.56 -1.63
N LEU A 17 3.21 5.78 -1.93
CA LEU A 17 4.51 6.27 -1.47
C LEU A 17 4.58 6.33 0.05
N TRP A 18 3.52 6.80 0.71
CA TRP A 18 3.47 6.88 2.17
C TRP A 18 3.53 5.49 2.82
N ILE A 19 2.79 4.51 2.28
CA ILE A 19 2.83 3.11 2.72
C ILE A 19 4.22 2.52 2.51
N GLY A 20 4.85 2.77 1.36
CA GLY A 20 6.21 2.34 1.07
C GLY A 20 7.22 2.92 2.07
N LEU A 21 7.16 4.22 2.33
CA LEU A 21 8.03 4.90 3.30
C LEU A 21 7.80 4.42 4.73
N ALA A 22 6.55 4.18 5.13
CA ALA A 22 6.21 3.63 6.43
C ALA A 22 6.74 2.19 6.59
N GLY A 23 6.62 1.39 5.52
CA GLY A 23 7.17 0.04 5.44
C GLY A 23 8.71 0.04 5.58
N VAL A 24 9.40 0.88 4.82
CA VAL A 24 10.86 1.03 4.89
C VAL A 24 11.29 1.49 6.28
N ARG A 25 10.65 2.51 6.86
CA ARG A 25 10.97 2.98 8.22
C ARG A 25 10.79 1.89 9.28
N LYS A 26 9.73 1.08 9.18
CA LYS A 26 9.49 -0.04 10.09
C LYS A 26 10.55 -1.13 9.93
N THR A 27 10.92 -1.46 8.70
CA THR A 27 11.98 -2.44 8.41
C THR A 27 13.35 -1.95 8.89
N SER A 28 13.71 -0.69 8.66
CA SER A 28 14.99 -0.12 9.12
C SER A 28 15.09 -0.10 10.65
N ARG A 29 13.99 0.21 11.35
CA ARG A 29 13.96 0.18 12.83
C ARG A 29 14.04 -1.24 13.38
N SER A 30 13.40 -2.21 12.73
CA SER A 30 13.53 -3.62 13.08
C SER A 30 14.93 -4.16 12.80
N PHE A 31 15.59 -3.75 11.71
CA PHE A 31 16.96 -4.16 11.42
C PHE A 31 17.99 -3.63 12.43
N GLN A 32 17.82 -2.39 12.91
CA GLN A 32 18.71 -1.83 13.95
C GLN A 32 18.53 -2.47 15.33
N LEU A 33 17.37 -3.07 15.61
CA LEU A 33 17.11 -3.78 16.87
C LEU A 33 17.51 -5.27 16.81
N ASN A 34 17.98 -5.76 15.65
CA ASN A 34 18.22 -7.18 15.38
C ASN A 34 19.71 -7.59 15.52
N GLU A 35 20.43 -7.02 16.49
CA GLU A 35 21.71 -7.58 16.94
C GLU A 35 21.55 -8.92 17.70
N LYS A 36 20.32 -9.30 18.03
CA LYS A 36 19.98 -10.62 18.57
C LYS A 36 18.87 -11.24 17.72
N ASN A 37 19.24 -12.30 16.99
CA ASN A 37 18.43 -13.30 16.27
C ASN A 37 17.07 -13.65 16.92
N LYS A 38 16.14 -12.70 17.00
CA LYS A 38 14.79 -12.91 17.46
C LYS A 38 13.88 -12.28 16.44
N ILE A 39 13.25 -13.12 15.62
CA ILE A 39 12.15 -12.69 14.76
C ILE A 39 11.16 -12.00 15.71
N PRO A 40 10.84 -10.71 15.50
CA PRO A 40 9.94 -10.00 16.39
C PRO A 40 8.60 -10.75 16.41
N ASP A 41 8.10 -11.09 17.61
CA ASP A 41 6.94 -11.98 17.81
C ASP A 41 5.71 -11.55 16.98
N ILE A 42 5.59 -10.26 16.70
CA ILE A 42 4.54 -9.63 15.86
C ILE A 42 4.62 -10.05 14.38
N ALA A 43 5.83 -10.27 13.85
CA ALA A 43 6.03 -10.78 12.48
C ALA A 43 5.76 -12.28 12.38
N ALA A 44 5.91 -13.01 13.48
CA ALA A 44 5.58 -14.43 13.57
C ALA A 44 4.07 -14.66 13.63
N GLU A 45 3.32 -13.79 14.33
CA GLU A 45 1.85 -13.87 14.39
C GLU A 45 1.18 -13.43 13.08
N HIS A 46 1.65 -12.35 12.45
CA HIS A 46 0.99 -11.78 11.27
C HIS A 46 1.99 -11.37 10.16
N PRO A 47 2.61 -12.34 9.47
CA PRO A 47 3.60 -12.07 8.41
C PRO A 47 3.00 -11.24 7.25
N TYR A 48 1.71 -11.38 6.98
CA TYR A 48 1.00 -10.67 5.91
C TYR A 48 0.73 -9.19 6.24
N ALA A 49 0.43 -8.86 7.49
CA ALA A 49 0.11 -7.50 7.90
C ALA A 49 1.33 -6.56 7.87
N MET A 50 2.54 -7.14 7.97
CA MET A 50 3.80 -6.39 7.98
C MET A 50 4.40 -6.16 6.59
N ASN A 51 3.83 -6.74 5.52
CA ASN A 51 4.41 -6.62 4.19
C ASN A 51 3.81 -5.39 3.45
N PRO A 52 4.56 -4.27 3.31
CA PRO A 52 4.05 -3.06 2.65
C PRO A 52 3.66 -3.30 1.19
N LEU A 53 4.23 -4.31 0.54
CA LEU A 53 3.90 -4.69 -0.83
C LEU A 53 2.45 -5.18 -0.96
N LEU A 54 1.96 -5.96 0.01
CA LEU A 54 0.56 -6.42 0.02
C LEU A 54 -0.42 -5.25 0.17
N TRP A 55 -0.07 -4.26 1.01
CA TRP A 55 -0.87 -3.05 1.16
C TRP A 55 -0.93 -2.23 -0.13
N ILE A 56 0.18 -2.12 -0.86
CA ILE A 56 0.20 -1.44 -2.16
C ILE A 56 -0.70 -2.17 -3.17
N ILE A 57 -0.65 -3.51 -3.23
CA ILE A 57 -1.52 -4.30 -4.12
C ILE A 57 -3.00 -4.09 -3.79
N ILE A 58 -3.36 -4.08 -2.50
CA ILE A 58 -4.75 -3.84 -2.07
C ILE A 58 -5.22 -2.45 -2.50
N VAL A 59 -4.44 -1.41 -2.23
CA VAL A 59 -4.79 -0.03 -2.60
C VAL A 59 -4.91 0.12 -4.13
N ALA A 60 -3.99 -0.49 -4.89
CA ALA A 60 -4.06 -0.51 -6.35
C ALA A 60 -5.33 -1.20 -6.86
N SER A 61 -5.65 -2.38 -6.31
CA SER A 61 -6.80 -3.17 -6.72
C SER A 61 -8.11 -2.43 -6.46
N VAL A 62 -8.24 -1.81 -5.28
CA VAL A 62 -9.41 -1.00 -4.92
C VAL A 62 -9.57 0.17 -5.90
N PHE A 63 -8.48 0.89 -6.20
CA PHE A 63 -8.53 2.01 -7.14
C PHE A 63 -8.96 1.59 -8.56
N ILE A 64 -8.43 0.46 -9.05
CA ILE A 64 -8.80 -0.09 -10.37
C ILE A 64 -10.28 -0.47 -10.40
N ILE A 65 -10.81 -1.10 -9.34
CA ILE A 65 -12.24 -1.44 -9.24
C ILE A 65 -13.10 -0.18 -9.31
N PHE A 66 -12.72 0.89 -8.60
CA PHE A 66 -13.42 2.17 -8.67
C PHE A 66 -13.42 2.76 -10.08
N ILE A 67 -12.29 2.69 -10.79
CA ILE A 67 -12.20 3.13 -12.18
C ILE A 67 -13.16 2.34 -13.06
N ILE A 68 -13.09 1.01 -13.01
CA ILE A 68 -13.92 0.12 -13.83
C ILE A 68 -15.40 0.39 -13.56
N PHE A 69 -15.79 0.47 -12.29
CA PHE A 69 -17.17 0.72 -11.90
C PHE A 69 -17.67 2.10 -12.33
N TYR A 70 -16.84 3.14 -12.19
CA TYR A 70 -17.17 4.49 -12.64
C TYR A 70 -17.43 4.54 -14.15
N TYR A 71 -16.56 3.94 -14.95
CA TYR A 71 -16.73 3.91 -16.40
C TYR A 71 -17.90 3.01 -16.83
N TRP A 72 -18.15 1.91 -16.12
CA TRP A 72 -19.31 1.06 -16.35
C TRP A 72 -20.62 1.81 -16.06
N ALA A 73 -20.72 2.47 -14.91
CA ALA A 73 -21.91 3.23 -14.52
C ALA A 73 -22.11 4.50 -15.35
N SER A 74 -21.04 5.13 -15.83
CA SER A 74 -21.13 6.34 -16.68
C SER A 74 -21.52 6.01 -18.13
N PHE A 75 -21.39 4.76 -18.57
CA PHE A 75 -21.83 4.30 -19.89
C PHE A 75 -23.33 3.95 -19.93
N TYR A 76 -23.99 3.92 -18.78
CA TYR A 76 -25.43 3.68 -18.61
C TYR A 76 -26.14 4.99 -18.24
#